data_AF-A0A2V8C8Q4-F1
#
_entry.id   AF-A0A2V8C8Q4-F1
#
_cell.length_a   1.000
_cell.length_b   1.000
_cell.length_c   1.000
_cell.angle_alpha   90.00
_cell.angle_beta   90.00
_cell.angle_gamma   90.00
#
_symmetry.space_group_name_H-M   'P 1'
#
loop_
_entity.id
_entity.type
_entity.pdbx_description
1 polymer ?
#
loop_
_entity_poly.entity_id
_entity_poly.type
_entity_poly.pdbx_seq_one_letter_code
_entity_poly.pdbx_strand_id
1 'polypeptide(L)' 'TQGLEFFTALQRKGVPSKLVLFPDEGHWILKPKNSSFWYSEVLGWLEASLQ' A
#
# COMPACT_ATOMS: atom_id res chain seq x y z
N THR A 1 -11.81 4.66 -5.71
CA THR A 1 -11.43 4.92 -7.12
C THR A 1 -10.11 5.68 -7.21
N GLN A 2 -9.93 6.81 -6.52
CA GLN A 2 -8.72 7.65 -6.60
C GLN A 2 -7.38 6.91 -6.38
N GLY A 3 -7.27 6.04 -5.37
CA GLY A 3 -6.03 5.28 -5.12
C GLY A 3 -5.66 4.31 -6.25
N LEU A 4 -6.67 3.69 -6.89
CA LEU A 4 -6.45 2.76 -7.99
C LEU A 4 -6.08 3.48 -9.30
N GLU A 5 -6.65 4.66 -9.53
CA GLU A 5 -6.29 5.52 -10.67
C GLU A 5 -4.82 5.95 -10.57
N PHE A 6 -4.37 6.38 -9.39
CA PHE A 6 -2.97 6.75 -9.17
C PHE A 6 -2.04 5.56 -9.33
N PHE A 7 -2.36 4.40 -8.74
CA PHE A 7 -1.58 3.18 -8.94
C PHE A 7 -1.48 2.79 -10.41
N THR A 8 -2.58 2.86 -11.16
CA THR A 8 -2.58 2.58 -12.61
C THR A 8 -1.68 3.54 -13.38
N ALA A 9 -1.65 4.83 -13.01
CA ALA A 9 -0.76 5.80 -13.61
C ALA A 9 0.73 5.49 -13.32
N LEU A 10 1.06 5.05 -12.09
CA LEU A 10 2.41 4.63 -11.72
C LEU A 10 2.86 3.41 -12.54
N GLN A 11 1.99 2.40 -12.67
CA GLN A 11 2.26 1.20 -13.46
C GLN A 11 2.54 1.54 -14.93
N ARG A 12 1.75 2.44 -15.53
CA ARG A 12 1.97 2.90 -16.92
C ARG A 12 3.29 3.65 -17.12
N LYS A 13 3.81 4.29 -16.09
CA LYS A 13 5.08 5.03 -16.11
C LYS A 13 6.29 4.15 -15.75
N GLY A 14 6.08 2.86 -15.47
CA GLY A 14 7.14 1.95 -15.04
C GLY A 14 7.72 2.32 -13.67
N VAL A 15 6.98 3.08 -12.86
CA VAL A 15 7.43 3.45 -11.51
C VAL A 15 7.15 2.26 -10.58
N PRO A 16 8.19 1.70 -9.91
CA PRO A 16 7.99 0.66 -8.91
C PRO A 16 6.95 1.09 -7.88
N SER A 17 5.90 0.30 -7.72
CA SER A 17 4.80 0.63 -6.82
C SER A 17 4.10 -0.65 -6.35
N LYS A 18 3.54 -0.59 -5.13
CA LYS A 18 2.79 -1.67 -4.49
C LYS A 18 1.42 -1.16 -4.07
N LEU A 19 0.37 -1.95 -4.30
CA LEU A 19 -0.99 -1.63 -3.90
C LEU A 19 -1.42 -2.54 -2.75
N VAL A 20 -1.78 -1.94 -1.61
CA VAL A 20 -2.36 -2.62 -0.45
C VAL A 20 -3.80 -2.15 -0.28
N LEU A 21 -4.74 -3.09 -0.19
CA LEU A 21 -6.18 -2.81 -0.08
C LEU A 21 -6.78 -3.60 1.09
N PHE A 22 -7.66 -2.94 1.83
CA PHE A 22 -8.48 -3.54 2.90
C PHE A 22 -9.96 -3.38 2.53
N PRO A 23 -10.58 -4.37 1.85
CA PRO A 23 -11.96 -4.24 1.33
C PRO A 23 -13.03 -4.02 2.41
N ASP A 24 -12.70 -4.35 3.66
CA ASP A 24 -13.56 -4.37 4.83
C ASP A 24 -13.16 -3.33 5.89
N GLU A 25 -12.36 -2.32 5.50
CA GLU A 25 -11.95 -1.17 6.31
C GLU A 25 -12.35 0.15 5.61
N GLY A 26 -12.44 1.23 6.39
CA GLY A 26 -12.76 2.57 5.91
C GLY A 26 -11.52 3.44 5.69
N HIS A 27 -11.59 4.71 6.11
CA HIS A 27 -10.45 5.63 6.07
C HIS A 27 -9.32 5.24 7.04
N TRP A 28 -9.66 4.53 8.12
CA TRP A 28 -8.71 4.09 9.15
C TRP A 28 -8.61 2.57 9.15
N ILE A 29 -7.42 2.05 9.46
CA ILE A 29 -7.16 0.62 9.64
C ILE A 29 -7.43 0.29 11.11
N LEU A 30 -8.60 -0.27 11.42
CA LEU A 30 -9.04 -0.49 12.80
C LEU A 30 -8.79 -1.92 13.30
N LYS A 31 -8.83 -2.92 12.42
CA LYS A 31 -8.61 -4.32 12.83
C LYS A 31 -7.12 -4.53 13.14
N PRO A 32 -6.77 -5.07 14.34
CA PRO A 32 -5.38 -5.24 14.73
C PRO A 32 -4.53 -6.02 13.72
N LYS A 33 -5.10 -7.07 13.12
CA LYS A 33 -4.43 -7.88 12.10
C LYS A 33 -4.11 -7.07 10.84
N ASN A 34 -5.01 -6.19 10.41
CA ASN A 34 -4.81 -5.32 9.26
C ASN A 34 -3.74 -4.26 9.56
N SER A 35 -3.72 -3.72 10.78
CA SER A 35 -2.67 -2.78 11.21
C SER A 35 -1.28 -3.44 11.20
N SER A 36 -1.14 -4.64 11.75
CA SER A 36 0.13 -5.38 11.70
C SER A 36 0.59 -5.66 10.27
N PHE A 37 -0.34 -6.07 9.40
CA PHE A 37 -0.02 -6.28 7.99
C PHE A 37 0.41 -4.97 7.30
N TRP A 38 -0.31 -3.87 7.51
CA TRP A 38 0.06 -2.56 6.98
C TRP A 38 1.47 -2.14 7.36
N TYR A 39 1.84 -2.24 8.65
CA TYR A 39 3.20 -1.88 9.08
C TYR A 39 4.26 -2.80 8.48
N SER A 40 4.00 -4.10 8.36
CA SER A 40 4.92 -5.04 7.68
C SER A 40 5.19 -4.63 6.23
N GLU A 41 4.13 -4.24 5.51
CA GLU A 41 4.22 -3.84 4.10
C GLU A 41 4.99 -2.52 3.93
N VAL A 42 4.71 -1.53 4.77
CA VAL A 42 5.38 -0.23 4.74
C VAL A 42 6.86 -0.35 5.12
N LEU A 43 7.17 -1.04 6.23
CA LEU A 43 8.55 -1.21 6.69
C LEU A 43 9.38 -2.02 5.70
N GLY A 44 8.83 -3.11 5.15
CA GLY A 44 9.50 -3.90 4.12
C GLY A 44 9.74 -3.12 2.83
N TRP A 45 8.83 -2.21 2.45
CA TRP A 45 9.05 -1.32 1.30
C TRP A 45 10.18 -0.33 1.55
N LEU A 46 10.24 0.27 2.74
CA LEU A 46 11.30 1.19 3.12
C LEU A 46 12.66 0.47 3.16
N GLU A 47 12.72 -0.74 3.73
CA GLU A 47 13.93 -1.56 3.76
C GLU A 47 14.45 -1.85 2.34
N ALA A 48 13.56 -2.21 1.40
CA ALA A 48 13.94 -2.47 0.01
C ALA A 48 14.33 -1.21 -0.78
N SER A 49 13.89 -0.02 -0.33
CA SER A 49 14.06 1.24 -1.08
C SER A 49 15.14 2.18 -0.52
N LEU A 50 15.59 1.95 0.71
CA LEU A 50 16.56 2.81 1.43
C LEU A 50 17.96 2.19 1.54
N GLN A 51 18.29 1.20 0.71
CA GLN A 51 19.66 0.68 0.55
C GLN A 51 20.49 1.60 -0.36
#